data_AF-A0A1Q3RGU5-F1
#
_entry.id   AF-A0A1Q3RGU5-F1
#
_cell.length_a   1.000
_cell.length_b   1.000
_cell.length_c   1.000
_cell.angle_alpha   90.00
_cell.angle_beta   90.00
_cell.angle_gamma   90.00
#
_symmetry.space_group_name_H-M   'P 1'
#
loop_
_entity.id
_entity.type
_entity.pdbx_description
1 polymer ?
#
loop_
_entity_poly.entity_id
_entity_poly.type
_entity_poly.pdbx_seq_one_letter_code
_entity_poly.pdbx_strand_id
1 'polypeptide(L)'
;MIEFQKALKEIIDLGVQPNATMQRIIFDYSNYHAIMVMMSGILLILFGGLGFKFWLKLRKSPKQANIKWHFEKKANLYFMSICVFVGMFMLLLVIANTSNTINPLKGLKLAYLNTPDISIETENSHVSYGDSVHLTLQQAFSCWIQAGDGVIPTPILNEMEKRVDFHSNKAVKSFVFMCLFIGIAINRWKVMLKNAKLIQFGIRPAQWGVVDKFNFVVGNSSIGLALLSMIIVVANIQGAFAPLTAFLVGFL
;
A
#
# COMPACT_ATOMS: atom_id res chain seq x y z
N MET A 1 16.66 12.85 -18.08
CA MET A 1 16.39 13.02 -16.62
C MET A 1 16.78 14.41 -16.13
N ILE A 2 18.04 14.83 -16.34
CA ILE A 2 18.58 16.13 -15.89
C ILE A 2 17.74 17.33 -16.37
N GLU A 3 17.33 17.36 -17.65
CA GLU A 3 16.54 18.47 -18.20
C GLU A 3 15.16 18.64 -17.54
N PHE A 4 14.49 17.53 -17.21
CA PHE A 4 13.19 17.54 -16.53
C PHE A 4 13.32 18.05 -15.10
N GLN A 5 14.27 17.52 -14.33
CA GLN A 5 14.52 17.96 -12.95
C GLN A 5 14.93 19.43 -12.92
N LYS A 6 15.75 19.88 -13.87
CA LYS A 6 16.14 21.28 -14.01
C LYS A 6 14.95 22.19 -14.32
N ALA A 7 14.11 21.83 -15.29
CA ALA A 7 12.91 22.59 -15.61
C ALA A 7 11.94 22.67 -14.41
N LEU A 8 11.75 21.55 -13.70
CA LEU A 8 10.92 21.50 -12.50
C LEU A 8 11.49 22.38 -11.39
N LYS A 9 12.80 22.30 -11.15
CA LYS A 9 13.51 23.11 -10.15
C LYS A 9 13.42 24.60 -10.47
N GLU A 10 13.67 25.00 -11.71
CA GLU A 10 13.56 26.39 -12.14
C GLU A 10 12.16 26.94 -11.90
N ILE A 11 11.10 26.23 -12.32
CA ILE A 11 9.72 26.68 -12.09
C ILE A 11 9.40 26.78 -10.59
N ILE A 12 9.90 25.83 -9.79
CA ILE A 12 9.64 25.76 -8.35
C ILE A 12 10.41 26.83 -7.55
N ASP A 13 11.65 27.12 -7.92
CA ASP A 13 12.56 28.02 -7.19
C ASP A 13 12.34 29.48 -7.59
N LEU A 14 11.92 29.75 -8.82
CA LEU A 14 11.64 31.11 -9.29
C LEU A 14 10.40 31.74 -8.62
N GLY A 15 9.65 30.98 -7.82
CA GLY A 15 8.46 31.48 -7.10
C GLY A 15 7.35 32.00 -8.03
N VAL A 16 7.45 31.68 -9.33
CA VAL A 16 6.47 32.06 -10.35
C VAL A 16 5.19 31.33 -10.03
N GLN A 17 4.05 32.03 -10.18
CA GLN A 17 2.73 31.41 -10.04
C GLN A 17 2.69 30.14 -10.90
N PRO A 18 2.35 28.97 -10.32
CA PRO A 18 2.42 27.71 -11.04
C PRO A 18 1.55 27.79 -12.29
N ASN A 19 2.15 27.53 -13.46
CA ASN A 19 1.44 27.44 -14.73
C ASN A 19 0.42 26.27 -14.69
N ALA A 20 -0.48 26.19 -15.69
CA ALA A 20 -1.54 25.20 -15.68
C ALA A 20 -1.01 23.76 -15.60
N THR A 21 0.12 23.49 -16.26
CA THR A 21 0.83 22.20 -16.20
C THR A 21 1.31 21.88 -14.77
N MET A 22 1.98 22.82 -14.10
CA MET A 22 2.45 22.62 -12.73
C MET A 22 1.29 22.44 -11.75
N GLN A 23 0.21 23.21 -11.89
CA GLN A 23 -1.00 23.01 -11.08
C GLN A 23 -1.58 21.61 -11.26
N ARG A 24 -1.56 21.08 -12.48
CA ARG A 24 -2.00 19.71 -12.77
C ARG A 24 -1.12 18.66 -12.09
N ILE A 25 0.20 18.82 -12.13
CA ILE A 25 1.15 17.92 -11.45
C ILE A 25 0.93 17.96 -9.93
N ILE A 26 0.83 19.15 -9.34
CA ILE A 26 0.57 19.34 -7.91
C ILE A 26 -0.77 18.72 -7.50
N PHE A 27 -1.81 18.89 -8.32
CA PHE A 27 -3.12 18.31 -8.07
C PHE A 27 -3.10 16.78 -8.12
N ASP A 28 -2.44 16.19 -9.12
CA ASP A 28 -2.29 14.73 -9.21
C ASP A 28 -1.47 14.16 -8.03
N TYR A 29 -0.41 14.87 -7.61
CA TYR A 29 0.38 14.51 -6.44
C TYR A 29 -0.45 14.56 -5.15
N SER A 30 -1.27 15.60 -4.98
CA SER A 30 -2.20 15.70 -3.85
C SER A 30 -3.20 14.53 -3.86
N ASN A 31 -3.78 14.20 -5.02
CA ASN A 31 -4.72 13.09 -5.16
C ASN A 31 -4.08 11.74 -4.84
N TYR A 32 -2.85 11.50 -5.30
CA TYR A 32 -2.08 10.28 -4.98
C TYR A 32 -2.04 10.05 -3.46
N HIS A 33 -1.64 11.08 -2.71
CA HIS A 33 -1.55 11.00 -1.26
C HIS A 33 -2.92 10.97 -0.58
N ALA A 34 -3.92 11.68 -1.10
CA ALA A 34 -5.29 11.66 -0.57
C ALA A 34 -5.89 10.25 -0.61
N ILE A 35 -5.66 9.50 -1.71
CA ILE A 35 -6.12 8.12 -1.84
C ILE A 35 -5.40 7.21 -0.84
N MET A 36 -4.11 7.42 -0.61
CA MET A 36 -3.36 6.69 0.42
C MET A 36 -3.91 6.99 1.83
N VAL A 37 -4.25 8.23 2.13
CA VAL A 37 -4.92 8.62 3.39
C VAL A 37 -6.27 7.91 3.52
N MET A 38 -7.09 7.91 2.47
CA MET A 38 -8.42 7.31 2.47
C MET A 38 -8.35 5.79 2.69
N MET A 39 -7.55 5.08 1.90
CA MET A 39 -7.40 3.63 1.97
C MET A 39 -6.79 3.20 3.32
N SER A 40 -5.73 3.88 3.77
CA SER A 40 -5.10 3.59 5.07
C SER A 40 -6.05 3.93 6.22
N GLY A 41 -6.86 4.98 6.11
CA GLY A 41 -7.88 5.36 7.08
C GLY A 41 -8.98 4.31 7.22
N ILE A 42 -9.49 3.78 6.10
CA ILE A 42 -10.47 2.68 6.09
C ILE A 42 -9.88 1.45 6.78
N LEU A 43 -8.65 1.06 6.42
CA LEU A 43 -7.98 -0.08 7.03
C LEU A 43 -7.69 0.16 8.52
N LEU A 44 -7.30 1.36 8.92
CA LEU A 44 -7.10 1.75 10.32
C LEU A 44 -8.38 1.55 11.13
N ILE A 45 -9.53 2.01 10.64
CA ILE A 45 -10.83 1.83 11.30
C ILE A 45 -11.17 0.34 11.39
N LEU A 46 -10.97 -0.42 10.31
CA LEU A 46 -11.24 -1.86 10.27
C LEU A 46 -10.40 -2.62 11.30
N PHE A 47 -9.07 -2.42 11.31
CA PHE A 47 -8.17 -3.10 12.25
C PHE A 47 -8.35 -2.60 13.68
N GLY A 48 -8.64 -1.31 13.88
CA GLY A 48 -9.00 -0.77 15.19
C GLY A 48 -10.27 -1.43 15.76
N GLY A 49 -11.32 -1.54 14.94
CA GLY A 49 -12.56 -2.22 15.31
C GLY A 49 -12.37 -3.71 15.59
N LEU A 50 -11.59 -4.42 14.77
CA LEU A 50 -11.24 -5.83 15.00
C LEU A 50 -10.40 -6.02 16.27
N GLY A 51 -9.38 -5.18 16.48
CA GLY A 51 -8.55 -5.17 17.68
C GLY A 51 -9.38 -4.95 18.94
N PHE A 52 -10.28 -3.97 18.92
CA PHE A 52 -11.22 -3.69 20.01
C PHE A 52 -12.15 -4.88 20.27
N LYS A 53 -12.67 -5.53 19.22
CA LYS A 53 -13.49 -6.74 19.33
C LYS A 53 -12.72 -7.90 20.00
N PHE A 54 -11.46 -8.13 19.63
CA PHE A 54 -10.64 -9.17 20.26
C PHE A 54 -10.29 -8.82 21.71
N TRP A 55 -10.04 -7.54 22.00
CA TRP A 55 -9.87 -7.05 23.37
C TRP A 55 -11.11 -7.30 24.25
N LEU A 56 -12.31 -6.99 23.75
CA LEU A 56 -13.55 -7.27 24.45
C LEU A 56 -13.73 -8.77 24.74
N LYS A 57 -13.39 -9.65 23.78
CA LYS A 57 -13.42 -11.11 23.99
C LYS A 57 -12.42 -11.56 25.06
N LEU A 58 -11.22 -10.99 25.03
CA LEU A 58 -10.17 -11.28 26.03
C LEU A 58 -10.63 -10.85 27.43
N ARG A 59 -11.23 -9.65 27.57
CA ARG A 59 -11.72 -9.12 28.84
C ARG A 59 -12.92 -9.88 29.40
N LYS A 60 -13.85 -10.32 28.54
CA LYS A 60 -15.04 -11.10 28.94
C LYS A 60 -14.73 -12.55 29.33
N SER A 61 -13.53 -13.04 29.02
CA SER A 61 -13.18 -14.43 29.32
C SER A 61 -13.04 -14.64 30.84
N PRO A 62 -13.76 -15.60 31.45
CA PRO A 62 -13.80 -15.76 32.89
C PRO A 62 -12.40 -15.91 33.51
N LYS A 63 -12.21 -15.30 34.69
CA LYS A 63 -11.03 -15.46 35.54
C LYS A 63 -11.18 -16.77 36.32
N GLN A 64 -10.95 -17.91 35.67
CA GLN A 64 -10.87 -19.18 36.39
C GLN A 64 -9.60 -19.18 37.24
N ALA A 65 -9.77 -19.39 38.55
CA ALA A 65 -8.79 -19.10 39.59
C ALA A 65 -7.50 -19.93 39.55
N ASN A 66 -7.35 -20.94 38.68
CA ASN A 66 -6.19 -21.85 38.74
C ASN A 66 -5.74 -22.46 37.39
N ILE A 67 -6.20 -21.96 36.23
CA ILE A 67 -5.93 -22.63 34.95
C ILE A 67 -5.02 -21.80 34.03
N LYS A 68 -3.95 -22.45 33.55
CA LYS A 68 -3.02 -21.99 32.49
C LYS A 68 -3.80 -21.34 31.33
N TRP A 69 -3.26 -20.28 30.74
CA TRP A 69 -3.89 -19.55 29.62
C TRP A 69 -4.47 -20.48 28.53
N HIS A 70 -5.80 -20.50 28.42
CA HIS A 70 -6.53 -21.25 27.39
C HIS A 70 -6.14 -20.81 25.97
N PHE A 71 -6.17 -21.75 25.02
CA PHE A 71 -5.83 -21.48 23.61
C PHE A 71 -6.63 -20.31 23.03
N GLU A 72 -7.93 -20.20 23.35
CA GLU A 72 -8.78 -19.08 22.88
C GLU A 72 -8.28 -17.72 23.36
N LYS A 73 -7.79 -17.60 24.62
CA LYS A 73 -7.19 -16.35 25.12
C LYS A 73 -5.91 -16.01 24.37
N LYS A 74 -5.06 -17.01 24.12
CA LYS A 74 -3.81 -16.82 23.34
C LYS A 74 -4.10 -16.42 21.89
N ALA A 75 -5.10 -17.04 21.25
CA ALA A 75 -5.52 -16.70 19.91
C ALA A 75 -6.08 -15.27 19.84
N ASN A 76 -6.99 -14.90 20.75
CA ASN A 76 -7.53 -13.53 20.81
C ASN A 76 -6.41 -12.49 21.05
N LEU A 77 -5.44 -12.80 21.94
CA LEU A 77 -4.29 -11.93 22.17
C LEU A 77 -3.43 -11.79 20.90
N TYR A 78 -3.11 -12.90 20.23
CA TYR A 78 -2.35 -12.91 18.98
C TYR A 78 -3.02 -12.06 17.88
N PHE A 79 -4.32 -12.26 17.64
CA PHE A 79 -5.06 -11.47 16.66
C PHE A 79 -5.17 -9.99 17.04
N MET A 80 -5.37 -9.70 18.32
CA MET A 80 -5.35 -8.32 18.82
C MET A 80 -3.99 -7.67 18.56
N SER A 81 -2.88 -8.36 18.84
CA SER A 81 -1.53 -7.86 18.58
C SER A 81 -1.30 -7.58 17.10
N ILE A 82 -1.72 -8.47 16.19
CA ILE A 82 -1.64 -8.21 14.75
C ILE A 82 -2.47 -6.99 14.36
N CYS A 83 -3.71 -6.89 14.84
CA CYS A 83 -4.58 -5.75 14.53
C CYS A 83 -3.99 -4.43 15.00
N VAL A 84 -3.41 -4.39 16.20
CA VAL A 84 -2.74 -3.21 16.73
C VAL A 84 -1.50 -2.88 15.91
N PHE A 85 -0.66 -3.85 15.59
CA PHE A 85 0.55 -3.64 14.78
C PHE A 85 0.22 -3.08 13.39
N VAL A 86 -0.71 -3.73 12.67
CA VAL A 86 -1.15 -3.27 11.34
C VAL A 86 -1.86 -1.91 11.46
N GLY A 87 -2.70 -1.71 12.48
CA GLY A 87 -3.36 -0.42 12.73
C GLY A 87 -2.36 0.72 12.97
N MET A 88 -1.31 0.50 13.77
CA MET A 88 -0.25 1.50 13.97
C MET A 88 0.47 1.82 12.67
N PHE A 89 0.79 0.81 11.86
CA PHE A 89 1.37 1.03 10.54
C PHE A 89 0.45 1.87 9.63
N MET A 90 -0.85 1.57 9.59
CA MET A 90 -1.82 2.35 8.82
C MET A 90 -1.96 3.79 9.32
N LEU A 91 -1.89 4.02 10.64
CA LEU A 91 -1.87 5.36 11.22
C LEU A 91 -0.65 6.16 10.77
N LEU A 92 0.53 5.54 10.73
CA LEU A 92 1.74 6.17 10.20
C LEU A 92 1.57 6.56 8.74
N LEU A 93 0.98 5.68 7.92
CA LEU A 93 0.67 6.01 6.52
C LEU A 93 -0.31 7.19 6.42
N VAL A 94 -1.39 7.21 7.21
CA VAL A 94 -2.32 8.35 7.23
C VAL A 94 -1.58 9.65 7.56
N ILE A 95 -0.77 9.67 8.62
CA ILE A 95 -0.05 10.88 9.04
C ILE A 95 0.94 11.34 7.95
N ALA A 96 1.75 10.41 7.43
CA ALA A 96 2.75 10.71 6.41
C ALA A 96 2.14 11.22 5.10
N ASN A 97 0.98 10.70 4.69
CA ASN A 97 0.33 11.10 3.44
C ASN A 97 -0.57 12.34 3.62
N THR A 98 -1.09 12.60 4.82
CA THR A 98 -1.92 13.79 5.09
C THR A 98 -1.12 15.08 4.93
N SER A 99 0.14 15.12 5.40
CA SER A 99 1.00 16.29 5.22
C SER A 99 1.25 16.61 3.74
N ASN A 100 1.45 15.60 2.91
CA ASN A 100 1.60 15.72 1.45
C ASN A 100 0.29 16.09 0.74
N THR A 101 -0.86 15.71 1.28
CA THR A 101 -2.18 16.11 0.75
C THR A 101 -2.44 17.60 1.01
N ILE A 102 -2.13 18.08 2.23
CA ILE A 102 -2.34 19.46 2.67
C ILE A 102 -1.32 20.42 2.03
N ASN A 103 -0.05 20.01 1.91
CA ASN A 103 1.01 20.80 1.31
C ASN A 103 1.75 19.99 0.22
N PRO A 104 1.08 19.76 -0.94
CA PRO A 104 1.62 18.93 -2.01
C PRO A 104 2.90 19.50 -2.60
N LEU A 105 3.03 20.83 -2.69
CA LEU A 105 4.24 21.47 -3.20
C LEU A 105 5.45 21.16 -2.33
N LYS A 106 5.34 21.23 -1.00
CA LYS A 106 6.46 20.89 -0.10
C LYS A 106 6.86 19.42 -0.25
N GLY A 107 5.88 18.52 -0.34
CA GLY A 107 6.13 17.09 -0.56
C GLY A 107 6.83 16.83 -1.89
N LEU A 108 6.35 17.46 -2.97
CA LEU A 108 6.94 17.40 -4.30
C LEU A 108 8.39 17.90 -4.30
N LYS A 109 8.67 19.05 -3.66
CA LYS A 109 10.05 19.56 -3.50
C LYS A 109 10.94 18.52 -2.81
N LEU A 110 10.48 17.93 -1.71
CA LEU A 110 11.25 16.95 -0.97
C LEU A 110 11.50 15.67 -1.78
N ALA A 111 10.51 15.20 -2.53
CA ALA A 111 10.60 13.97 -3.30
C ALA A 111 11.50 14.10 -4.55
N TYR A 112 11.45 15.26 -5.23
CA TYR A 112 12.07 15.43 -6.55
C TYR A 112 13.33 16.31 -6.56
N LEU A 113 13.52 17.20 -5.57
CA LEU A 113 14.67 18.12 -5.53
C LEU A 113 15.79 17.68 -4.59
N ASN A 114 15.51 16.75 -3.66
CA ASN A 114 16.49 16.24 -2.72
C ASN A 114 17.00 14.83 -3.07
N THR A 115 16.53 14.24 -4.16
CA THR A 115 17.17 13.07 -4.73
C THR A 115 18.54 13.50 -5.27
N PRO A 116 19.66 12.91 -4.80
CA PRO A 116 20.98 13.23 -5.34
C PRO A 116 20.94 13.07 -6.85
N ASP A 117 21.65 13.91 -7.59
CA ASP A 117 21.89 13.69 -9.02
C ASP A 117 22.63 12.35 -9.15
N ILE A 118 21.88 11.26 -9.33
CA ILE A 118 22.41 9.96 -9.69
C ILE A 118 22.69 10.06 -11.19
N SER A 119 23.64 10.93 -11.56
CA SER A 119 24.28 10.90 -12.87
C SER A 119 25.21 9.69 -12.87
N ILE A 120 24.63 8.48 -12.96
CA ILE A 120 25.40 7.28 -13.26
C ILE A 120 25.95 7.49 -14.67
N GLU A 121 27.26 7.68 -14.75
CA GLU A 121 28.08 7.58 -15.95
C GLU A 121 27.73 6.28 -16.70
N THR A 122 26.73 6.34 -17.58
CA THR A 122 26.36 5.25 -18.48
C THR A 122 26.96 5.57 -19.84
N GLU A 123 28.28 5.67 -19.89
CA GLU A 123 28.99 6.08 -21.10
C GLU A 123 29.09 4.94 -22.14
N ASN A 124 28.66 3.70 -21.84
CA ASN A 124 28.85 2.56 -22.75
C ASN A 124 27.69 1.54 -22.86
N SER A 125 26.49 1.85 -22.36
CA SER A 125 25.34 0.93 -22.52
C SER A 125 24.66 1.15 -23.87
N HIS A 126 24.74 0.15 -24.75
CA HIS A 126 23.96 0.05 -25.98
C HIS A 126 22.49 0.43 -25.71
N VAL A 127 22.03 1.47 -26.39
CA VAL A 127 20.65 1.97 -26.34
C VAL A 127 19.71 0.82 -26.69
N SER A 128 19.04 0.28 -25.68
CA SER A 128 18.00 -0.73 -25.85
C SER A 128 16.78 -0.07 -26.47
N TYR A 129 15.95 -0.82 -27.19
CA TYR A 129 14.70 -0.30 -27.78
C TYR A 129 13.76 0.35 -26.72
N GLY A 130 13.88 -0.03 -25.45
CA GLY A 130 13.18 0.65 -24.35
C GLY A 130 13.62 2.10 -24.14
N ASP A 131 14.89 2.42 -24.42
CA ASP A 131 15.48 3.72 -24.14
C ASP A 131 14.96 4.80 -25.10
N SER A 132 14.64 4.44 -26.35
CA SER A 132 14.07 5.41 -27.30
C SER A 132 12.67 5.88 -26.89
N VAL A 133 11.83 4.97 -26.37
CA VAL A 133 10.49 5.32 -25.86
C VAL A 133 10.59 6.21 -24.63
N HIS A 134 11.49 5.89 -23.70
CA HIS A 134 11.74 6.72 -22.53
C HIS A 134 12.23 8.12 -22.90
N LEU A 135 13.13 8.24 -23.90
CA LEU A 135 13.62 9.54 -24.37
C LEU A 135 12.50 10.38 -24.99
N THR A 136 11.66 9.79 -25.84
CA THR A 136 10.50 10.49 -26.44
C THR A 136 9.54 10.97 -25.36
N LEU A 137 9.28 10.17 -24.33
CA LEU A 137 8.41 10.57 -23.22
C LEU A 137 9.01 11.70 -22.39
N GLN A 138 10.32 11.63 -22.08
CA GLN A 138 11.02 12.70 -21.37
C GLN A 138 10.96 14.02 -22.15
N GLN A 139 11.21 13.98 -23.46
CA GLN A 139 11.11 15.16 -24.33
C GLN A 139 9.68 15.73 -24.34
N ALA A 140 8.66 14.87 -24.51
CA ALA A 140 7.26 15.29 -24.47
C ALA A 140 6.90 15.95 -23.12
N PHE A 141 7.41 15.43 -22.01
CA PHE A 141 7.22 16.01 -20.67
C PHE A 141 7.89 17.36 -20.52
N SER A 142 9.16 17.49 -20.94
CA SER A 142 9.89 18.75 -20.88
C SER A 142 9.19 19.84 -21.71
N CYS A 143 8.79 19.51 -22.95
CA CYS A 143 8.05 20.42 -23.81
C CYS A 143 6.71 20.84 -23.17
N TRP A 144 5.97 19.91 -22.57
CA TRP A 144 4.69 20.18 -21.92
C TRP A 144 4.80 21.10 -20.70
N ILE A 145 5.82 20.87 -19.86
CA ILE A 145 6.09 21.70 -18.68
C ILE A 145 6.48 23.11 -19.10
N GLN A 146 7.32 23.25 -20.13
CA GLN A 146 7.74 24.54 -20.67
C GLN A 146 6.59 25.28 -21.35
N ALA A 147 5.72 24.57 -22.10
CA ALA A 147 4.57 25.15 -22.78
C ALA A 147 3.52 25.69 -21.80
N GLY A 148 3.31 25.00 -20.67
CA GLY A 148 2.40 25.45 -19.62
C GLY A 148 0.91 25.42 -20.00
N ASP A 149 0.55 24.72 -21.10
CA ASP A 149 -0.79 24.71 -21.72
C ASP A 149 -1.85 23.90 -20.95
N GLY A 150 -1.44 23.13 -19.92
CA GLY A 150 -2.33 22.29 -19.11
C GLY A 150 -2.93 21.08 -19.84
N VAL A 151 -2.76 20.96 -21.16
CA VAL A 151 -3.28 19.86 -21.98
C VAL A 151 -2.22 18.78 -22.06
N ILE A 152 -2.50 17.59 -21.52
CA ILE A 152 -1.53 16.48 -21.50
C ILE A 152 -1.27 16.00 -22.93
N PRO A 153 0.00 15.97 -23.41
CA PRO A 153 0.34 15.45 -24.72
C PRO A 153 -0.08 13.99 -24.91
N THR A 154 -0.53 13.64 -26.11
CA THR A 154 -0.98 12.28 -26.47
C THR A 154 0.03 11.18 -26.12
N PRO A 155 1.36 11.33 -26.35
CA PRO A 155 2.32 10.30 -25.95
C PRO A 155 2.30 10.00 -24.44
N ILE A 156 2.13 11.03 -23.62
CA ILE A 156 2.06 10.93 -22.16
C ILE A 156 0.74 10.28 -21.74
N LEU A 157 -0.35 10.73 -22.33
CA LEU A 157 -1.69 10.21 -22.03
C LEU A 157 -1.78 8.70 -22.33
N ASN A 158 -1.28 8.25 -23.48
CA ASN A 158 -1.29 6.84 -23.87
C ASN A 158 -0.51 5.95 -22.88
N GLU A 159 0.62 6.43 -22.38
CA GLU A 159 1.39 5.68 -21.37
C GLU A 159 0.73 5.69 -19.99
N MET A 160 0.08 6.80 -19.62
CA MET A 160 -0.75 6.86 -18.42
C MET A 160 -1.88 5.82 -18.49
N GLU A 161 -2.61 5.74 -19.59
CA GLU A 161 -3.68 4.76 -19.80
C GLU A 161 -3.19 3.32 -19.68
N LYS A 162 -2.10 2.95 -20.37
CA LYS A 162 -1.47 1.62 -20.23
C LYS A 162 -1.11 1.29 -18.78
N ARG A 163 -0.61 2.28 -18.05
CA ARG A 163 -0.21 2.13 -16.65
C ARG A 163 -1.42 1.95 -15.74
N VAL A 164 -2.49 2.70 -15.97
CA VAL A 164 -3.77 2.54 -15.26
C VAL A 164 -4.33 1.14 -15.47
N ASP A 165 -4.36 0.64 -16.72
CA ASP A 165 -4.85 -0.70 -17.03
C ASP A 165 -4.01 -1.78 -16.34
N PHE A 166 -2.68 -1.64 -16.40
CA PHE A 166 -1.76 -2.57 -15.77
C PHE A 166 -1.95 -2.66 -14.25
N HIS A 167 -2.01 -1.51 -13.57
CA HIS A 167 -2.20 -1.47 -12.13
C HIS A 167 -3.61 -1.89 -11.71
N SER A 168 -4.65 -1.50 -12.45
CA SER A 168 -6.03 -1.89 -12.17
C SER A 168 -6.19 -3.42 -12.24
N ASN A 169 -5.64 -4.06 -13.27
CA ASN A 169 -5.68 -5.51 -13.42
C ASN A 169 -4.95 -6.23 -12.26
N LYS A 170 -3.79 -5.71 -11.84
CA LYS A 170 -3.07 -6.25 -10.67
C LYS A 170 -3.87 -6.09 -9.38
N ALA A 171 -4.45 -4.93 -9.14
CA ALA A 171 -5.26 -4.66 -7.95
C ALA A 171 -6.45 -5.64 -7.87
N VAL A 172 -7.17 -5.85 -8.97
CA VAL A 172 -8.30 -6.79 -9.02
C VAL A 172 -7.86 -8.22 -8.72
N LYS A 173 -6.80 -8.71 -9.36
CA LYS A 173 -6.27 -10.06 -9.12
C LYS A 173 -5.83 -10.25 -7.68
N SER A 174 -5.07 -9.30 -7.13
CA SER A 174 -4.61 -9.35 -5.74
C SER A 174 -5.76 -9.25 -4.73
N PHE A 175 -6.82 -8.51 -5.04
CA PHE A 175 -8.01 -8.44 -4.20
C PHE A 175 -8.75 -9.79 -4.13
N VAL A 176 -8.88 -10.50 -5.25
CA VAL A 176 -9.47 -11.85 -5.28
C VAL A 176 -8.64 -12.81 -4.42
N PHE A 177 -7.31 -12.80 -4.56
CA PHE A 177 -6.43 -13.61 -3.71
C PHE A 177 -6.54 -13.24 -2.23
N MET A 178 -6.62 -11.95 -1.91
CA MET A 178 -6.82 -11.48 -0.54
C MET A 178 -8.09 -12.05 0.07
N CYS A 179 -9.23 -11.97 -0.62
CA CYS A 179 -10.50 -12.54 -0.14
C CYS A 179 -10.41 -14.06 0.04
N LEU A 180 -9.76 -14.77 -0.89
CA LEU A 180 -9.52 -16.21 -0.78
C LEU A 180 -8.74 -16.56 0.49
N PHE A 181 -7.60 -15.89 0.74
CA PHE A 181 -6.77 -16.16 1.91
C PHE A 181 -7.45 -15.79 3.23
N ILE A 182 -8.24 -14.70 3.25
CA ILE A 182 -9.09 -14.36 4.40
C ILE A 182 -10.09 -15.49 4.68
N GLY A 183 -10.77 -15.99 3.64
CA GLY A 183 -11.72 -17.10 3.75
C GLY A 183 -11.06 -18.38 4.32
N ILE A 184 -9.89 -18.74 3.81
CA ILE A 184 -9.11 -19.88 4.31
C ILE A 184 -8.74 -19.66 5.78
N ALA A 185 -8.17 -18.50 6.13
CA ALA A 185 -7.79 -18.19 7.51
C ALA A 185 -8.99 -18.31 8.46
N ILE A 186 -10.13 -17.69 8.14
CA ILE A 186 -11.35 -17.75 8.94
C ILE A 186 -11.80 -19.19 9.15
N ASN A 187 -11.83 -20.00 8.08
CA ASN A 187 -12.27 -21.39 8.17
C ASN A 187 -11.34 -22.22 9.08
N ARG A 188 -10.02 -22.11 8.87
CA ARG A 188 -9.02 -22.88 9.64
C ARG A 188 -9.04 -22.50 11.13
N TRP A 189 -9.11 -21.21 11.45
CA TRP A 189 -9.19 -20.74 12.83
C TRP A 189 -10.51 -21.13 13.52
N LYS A 190 -11.64 -21.16 12.80
CA LYS A 190 -12.90 -21.69 13.34
C LYS A 190 -12.78 -23.17 13.74
N VAL A 191 -12.19 -23.99 12.88
CA VAL A 191 -11.94 -25.42 13.17
C VAL A 191 -11.04 -25.58 14.40
N MET A 192 -9.95 -24.81 14.47
CA MET A 192 -9.04 -24.85 15.60
C MET A 192 -9.69 -24.44 16.92
N LEU A 193 -10.49 -23.36 16.92
CA LEU A 193 -11.21 -22.91 18.12
C LEU A 193 -12.25 -23.96 18.56
N LYS A 194 -12.95 -24.62 17.62
CA LYS A 194 -13.85 -25.73 17.94
C LYS A 194 -13.10 -26.89 18.59
N ASN A 195 -11.98 -27.30 18.00
CA ASN A 195 -11.15 -28.39 18.53
C ASN A 195 -10.58 -28.08 19.92
N ALA A 196 -10.14 -26.84 20.14
CA ALA A 196 -9.64 -26.39 21.44
C ALA A 196 -10.73 -26.48 22.53
N LYS A 197 -11.99 -26.17 22.21
CA LYS A 197 -13.11 -26.33 23.14
C LYS A 197 -13.38 -27.80 23.45
N LEU A 198 -13.34 -28.69 22.46
CA LEU A 198 -13.51 -30.13 22.68
C LEU A 198 -12.44 -30.71 23.61
N ILE A 199 -11.19 -30.25 23.47
CA ILE A 199 -10.10 -30.63 24.38
C ILE A 199 -10.36 -30.09 25.79
N GLN A 200 -10.80 -28.83 25.91
CA GLN A 200 -11.10 -28.20 27.20
C GLN A 200 -12.22 -28.92 27.96
N PHE A 201 -13.23 -29.45 27.27
CA PHE A 201 -14.32 -30.24 27.86
C PHE A 201 -13.97 -31.72 28.06
N GLY A 202 -12.73 -32.15 27.78
CA GLY A 202 -12.30 -33.54 27.93
C GLY A 202 -12.87 -34.51 26.90
N ILE A 203 -13.50 -34.02 25.83
CA ILE A 203 -14.10 -34.85 24.77
C ILE A 203 -13.02 -35.42 23.84
N ARG A 204 -11.89 -34.70 23.70
CA ARG A 204 -10.75 -35.08 22.85
C ARG A 204 -9.45 -35.08 23.66
N PRO A 205 -8.47 -35.96 23.37
CA PRO A 205 -7.17 -35.96 24.06
C PRO A 205 -6.47 -34.59 24.01
N ALA A 206 -5.72 -34.26 25.06
CA ALA A 206 -5.05 -32.97 25.24
C ALA A 206 -3.92 -32.67 24.24
N GLN A 207 -3.54 -33.64 23.40
CA GLN A 207 -2.44 -33.51 22.45
C GLN A 207 -2.94 -33.05 21.09
N TRP A 208 -2.21 -32.10 20.49
CA TRP A 208 -2.48 -31.62 19.15
C TRP A 208 -2.04 -32.66 18.12
N GLY A 209 -2.99 -33.14 17.33
CA GLY A 209 -2.71 -34.06 16.23
C GLY A 209 -2.00 -33.37 15.07
N VAL A 210 -1.49 -34.16 14.12
CA VAL A 210 -0.87 -33.66 12.89
C VAL A 210 -1.81 -32.73 12.12
N VAL A 211 -3.10 -33.06 12.08
CA VAL A 211 -4.14 -32.23 11.43
C VAL A 211 -4.30 -30.85 12.10
N ASP A 212 -4.21 -30.76 13.43
CA ASP A 212 -4.32 -29.49 14.15
C ASP A 212 -3.09 -28.61 13.88
N LYS A 213 -1.88 -29.21 13.84
CA LYS A 213 -0.65 -28.52 13.46
C LYS A 213 -0.69 -28.02 12.02
N PHE A 214 -1.19 -28.84 11.09
CA PHE A 214 -1.37 -28.44 9.69
C PHE A 214 -2.35 -27.27 9.56
N ASN A 215 -3.51 -27.33 10.22
CA ASN A 215 -4.48 -26.23 10.23
C ASN A 215 -3.88 -24.94 10.83
N PHE A 216 -3.04 -25.04 11.87
CA PHE A 216 -2.33 -23.90 12.42
C PHE A 216 -1.39 -23.26 11.40
N VAL A 217 -0.53 -24.06 10.75
CA VAL A 217 0.41 -23.55 9.75
C VAL A 217 -0.36 -22.90 8.59
N VAL A 218 -1.33 -23.59 8.00
CA VAL A 218 -2.14 -23.05 6.90
C VAL A 218 -2.89 -21.78 7.32
N GLY A 219 -3.46 -21.75 8.53
CA GLY A 219 -4.16 -20.60 9.06
C GLY A 219 -3.27 -19.37 9.21
N ASN A 220 -2.05 -19.54 9.73
CA ASN A 220 -1.08 -18.44 9.88
C ASN A 220 -0.51 -17.98 8.54
N SER A 221 -0.12 -18.93 7.66
CA SER A 221 0.36 -18.59 6.31
C SER A 221 -0.69 -17.82 5.52
N SER A 222 -1.96 -18.20 5.63
CA SER A 222 -3.07 -17.49 4.96
C SER A 222 -3.24 -16.06 5.48
N ILE A 223 -3.02 -15.80 6.78
CA ILE A 223 -3.03 -14.42 7.32
C ILE A 223 -1.89 -13.61 6.71
N GLY A 224 -0.68 -14.15 6.68
CA GLY A 224 0.48 -13.48 6.07
C GLY A 224 0.25 -13.14 4.60
N LEU A 225 -0.25 -14.11 3.82
CA LEU A 225 -0.57 -13.93 2.41
C LEU A 225 -1.73 -12.95 2.17
N ALA A 226 -2.73 -12.91 3.06
CA ALA A 226 -3.80 -11.92 3.00
C ALA A 226 -3.27 -10.50 3.25
N LEU A 227 -2.41 -10.31 4.25
CA LEU A 227 -1.78 -9.02 4.54
C LEU A 227 -0.85 -8.56 3.39
N LEU A 228 -0.08 -9.48 2.81
CA LEU A 228 0.73 -9.18 1.63
C LEU A 228 -0.14 -8.78 0.43
N SER A 229 -1.22 -9.52 0.17
CA SER A 229 -2.17 -9.20 -0.90
C SER A 229 -2.82 -7.84 -0.69
N MET A 230 -3.16 -7.48 0.56
CA MET A 230 -3.67 -6.16 0.93
C MET A 230 -2.68 -5.05 0.57
N ILE A 231 -1.39 -5.22 0.89
CA ILE A 231 -0.34 -4.26 0.51
C ILE A 231 -0.28 -4.09 -1.01
N ILE A 232 -0.33 -5.20 -1.76
CA ILE A 232 -0.31 -5.17 -3.23
C ILE A 232 -1.55 -4.45 -3.78
N VAL A 233 -2.74 -4.68 -3.22
CA VAL A 233 -3.97 -4.00 -3.62
C VAL A 233 -3.84 -2.49 -3.43
N VAL A 234 -3.45 -2.04 -2.23
CA VAL A 234 -3.28 -0.60 -1.94
C VAL A 234 -2.22 0.00 -2.86
N ALA A 235 -1.09 -0.68 -3.05
CA ALA A 235 0.00 -0.21 -3.88
C ALA A 235 -0.35 -0.09 -5.37
N ASN A 236 -1.28 -0.90 -5.88
CA ASN A 236 -1.74 -0.80 -7.26
C ASN A 236 -2.91 0.18 -7.42
N ILE A 237 -3.79 0.33 -6.42
CA ILE A 237 -4.84 1.35 -6.44
C ILE A 237 -4.22 2.76 -6.53
N GLN A 238 -3.20 3.07 -5.73
CA GLN A 238 -2.51 4.36 -5.83
C GLN A 238 -1.92 4.61 -7.24
N GLY A 239 -1.39 3.56 -7.88
CA GLY A 239 -0.80 3.66 -9.22
C GLY A 239 -1.82 3.87 -10.34
N ALA A 240 -3.05 3.39 -10.15
CA ALA A 240 -4.15 3.55 -11.10
C ALA A 240 -4.85 4.91 -11.00
N PHE A 241 -4.95 5.49 -9.79
CA PHE A 241 -5.71 6.73 -9.60
C PHE A 241 -4.89 8.02 -9.73
N ALA A 242 -3.58 7.97 -9.55
CA ALA A 242 -2.68 9.12 -9.78
C ALA A 242 -1.52 8.70 -10.68
N PRO A 243 -1.83 8.39 -11.96
CA PRO A 243 -0.85 7.86 -12.89
C PRO A 243 0.25 8.87 -13.20
N LEU A 244 0.00 10.18 -13.17
CA LEU A 244 1.01 11.19 -13.51
C LEU A 244 2.14 11.23 -12.46
N THR A 245 1.79 11.31 -11.18
CA THR A 245 2.75 11.30 -10.07
C THR A 245 3.54 10.00 -10.04
N ALA A 246 2.86 8.88 -10.19
CA ALA A 246 3.51 7.59 -10.12
C ALA A 246 4.30 7.28 -11.42
N PHE A 247 3.95 7.92 -12.55
CA PHE A 247 4.78 7.96 -13.75
C PHE A 247 6.04 8.78 -13.50
N LEU A 248 5.93 9.98 -12.94
CA LEU A 248 7.07 10.83 -12.57
C LEU A 248 8.06 10.14 -11.60
N VAL A 249 7.55 9.42 -10.59
CA VAL A 249 8.39 8.59 -9.72
C VAL A 249 9.06 7.45 -10.48
N GLY A 250 8.40 6.87 -11.47
CA GLY A 250 8.97 5.79 -12.29
C GLY A 250 10.06 6.20 -13.27
N PHE A 251 10.27 7.51 -13.50
CA PHE A 251 11.43 8.04 -14.23
C PHE A 251 12.66 8.25 -13.34
N LEU A 252 12.50 8.20 -12.01
CA LEU A 252 13.58 8.29 -11.03
C LEU A 252 14.06 6.90 -10.64
#